data_AF-A0A1J6JLK5-F1
#
_entry.id   AF-A0A1J6JLK5-F1
#
_cell.length_a   1.000
_cell.length_b   1.000
_cell.length_c   1.000
_cell.angle_alpha   90.00
_cell.angle_beta   90.00
_cell.angle_gamma   90.00
#
_symmetry.space_group_name_H-M   'P 1'
#
loop_
_entity.id
_entity.type
_entity.pdbx_description
1 polymer ?
#
loop_
_entity_poly.entity_id
_entity_poly.type
_entity_poly.pdbx_seq_one_letter_code
_entity_poly.pdbx_strand_id
1 'polypeptide(L)'
;SRYNTGVELGNVLVGSDLLNHSWDAISKLQKDTLLVDQNQSLPFSAKYQVYDYPPTKGSIIAFVCSPNCAVNHLQEEEFRELVSSDAITSFDFLCTKSNSSVSLHKAAFTLFASLENELSLLKHQVHCLKL
;
A
#
# COMPACT_ATOMS: atom_id res chain seq x y z
N SER A 1 14.24 -27.55 -12.54
CA SER A 1 14.95 -26.29 -12.82
C SER A 1 14.10 -25.13 -12.34
N ARG A 2 14.44 -24.47 -11.22
CA ARG A 2 13.71 -23.29 -10.66
C ARG A 2 14.57 -22.01 -10.68
N TYR A 3 15.78 -22.07 -11.24
CA TYR A 3 16.79 -21.02 -11.11
C TYR A 3 16.81 -20.02 -12.27
N ASN A 4 16.22 -20.33 -13.43
CA ASN A 4 16.16 -19.38 -14.57
C ASN A 4 14.93 -18.46 -14.55
N THR A 5 13.82 -18.88 -13.95
CA THR A 5 12.56 -18.13 -13.99
C THR A 5 12.63 -16.83 -13.20
N GLY A 6 13.43 -16.77 -12.12
CA GLY A 6 13.60 -15.55 -11.32
C GLY A 6 14.34 -14.45 -12.06
N VAL A 7 15.41 -14.79 -12.79
CA VAL A 7 16.19 -13.83 -13.59
C VAL A 7 15.38 -13.35 -14.79
N GLU A 8 14.67 -14.26 -15.46
CA GLU A 8 13.79 -13.92 -16.58
C GLU A 8 12.66 -12.96 -16.13
N LEU A 9 11.98 -13.26 -15.02
CA LEU A 9 10.94 -12.37 -14.45
C LEU A 9 11.51 -11.02 -13.98
N GLY A 10 12.71 -11.02 -13.38
CA GLY A 10 13.40 -9.80 -12.97
C GLY A 10 13.72 -8.90 -14.16
N ASN A 11 14.22 -9.48 -15.25
CA ASN A 11 14.53 -8.76 -16.48
C ASN A 11 13.26 -8.18 -17.14
N VAL A 12 12.13 -8.89 -17.09
CA VAL A 12 10.84 -8.38 -17.57
C VAL A 12 10.37 -7.18 -16.75
N LEU A 13 10.48 -7.24 -15.42
CA LEU A 13 10.09 -6.14 -14.53
C LEU A 13 10.95 -4.89 -14.75
N VAL A 14 12.28 -5.06 -14.84
CA VAL A 14 13.22 -3.97 -15.10
C VAL A 14 13.01 -3.39 -16.50
N GLY A 15 12.81 -4.24 -17.51
CA GLY A 15 12.58 -3.81 -18.89
C GLY A 15 11.21 -3.17 -19.16
N SER A 16 10.28 -3.20 -18.19
CA SER A 16 8.94 -2.63 -18.34
C SER A 16 8.83 -1.16 -17.95
N ASP A 17 9.87 -0.57 -17.35
CA ASP A 17 9.88 0.74 -16.69
C ASP A 17 8.87 0.91 -15.54
N LEU A 18 8.09 -0.12 -15.20
CA LEU A 18 7.06 -0.04 -14.16
C LEU A 18 7.64 0.33 -12.80
N LEU A 19 8.81 -0.22 -12.46
CA LEU A 19 9.51 0.08 -11.21
C LEU A 19 9.92 1.56 -11.13
N ASN A 20 10.45 2.11 -12.22
CA ASN A 20 10.86 3.52 -12.29
C ASN A 20 9.65 4.44 -12.11
N HIS A 21 8.57 4.20 -12.86
CA HIS A 21 7.35 5.02 -12.76
C HIS A 21 6.69 4.89 -11.38
N SER A 22 6.68 3.69 -10.80
CA SER A 22 6.13 3.46 -9.45
C SER A 22 6.95 4.22 -8.40
N TRP A 23 8.28 4.18 -8.51
CA TRP A 23 9.16 4.89 -7.60
C TRP A 23 9.06 6.41 -7.75
N ASP A 24 8.93 6.92 -8.97
CA ASP A 24 8.72 8.35 -9.23
C ASP A 24 7.39 8.84 -8.63
N ALA A 25 6.31 8.07 -8.78
CA ALA A 25 5.00 8.36 -8.19
C ALA A 25 5.06 8.43 -6.65
N ILE A 26 5.72 7.44 -6.02
CA ILE A 26 5.95 7.43 -4.56
C ILE A 26 6.79 8.64 -4.15
N SER A 27 7.90 8.89 -4.84
CA SER A 27 8.83 9.98 -4.52
C SER A 27 8.17 11.35 -4.63
N LYS A 28 7.29 11.54 -5.62
CA LYS A 28 6.53 12.78 -5.79
C LYS A 28 5.51 12.96 -4.66
N LEU A 29 4.68 11.95 -4.39
CA LEU A 29 3.71 11.99 -3.29
C LEU A 29 4.37 12.20 -1.93
N GLN A 30 5.55 11.60 -1.72
CA GLN A 30 6.29 11.73 -0.48
C GLN A 30 6.83 13.15 -0.29
N LYS A 31 7.38 13.79 -1.33
CA LYS A 31 7.82 15.19 -1.27
C LYS A 31 6.65 16.11 -0.91
N ASP A 32 5.50 15.94 -1.57
CA ASP A 32 4.31 16.74 -1.31
C ASP A 32 3.77 16.55 0.12
N THR A 33 3.90 15.34 0.67
CA THR A 33 3.47 15.01 2.04
C THR A 33 4.46 15.54 3.09
N LEU A 34 5.76 15.41 2.87
CA LEU A 34 6.81 15.85 3.80
C LEU A 34 6.94 17.38 3.87
N LEU A 35 6.56 18.12 2.83
CA LEU A 35 6.50 19.58 2.86
C LEU A 35 5.43 20.11 3.83
N VAL A 36 4.43 19.30 4.16
CA VAL A 36 3.30 19.67 5.03
C VAL A 36 3.52 19.23 6.48
N ASP A 37 4.20 18.11 6.71
CA ASP A 37 4.36 17.47 8.04
C ASP A 37 5.73 17.73 8.70
N GLN A 38 6.04 18.99 9.00
CA GLN A 38 7.19 19.31 9.87
C GLN A 38 6.92 19.06 11.37
N ASN A 39 5.70 18.64 11.73
CA ASN A 39 5.30 18.40 13.12
C ASN A 39 5.22 16.90 13.42
N GLN A 40 6.24 16.37 14.11
CA GLN A 40 6.32 14.96 14.58
C GLN A 40 5.21 14.56 15.58
N SER A 41 4.31 15.48 15.95
CA SER A 41 3.21 15.25 16.89
C SER A 41 1.88 14.90 16.22
N LEU A 42 1.84 14.80 14.88
CA LEU A 42 0.60 14.49 14.16
C LEU A 42 0.28 12.99 14.22
N PRO A 43 -1.01 12.62 14.28
CA PRO A 43 -1.43 11.23 14.29
C PRO A 43 -1.04 10.53 12.99
N PHE A 44 -0.81 9.23 13.09
CA PHE A 44 -0.47 8.39 11.95
C PHE A 44 -1.55 8.49 10.86
N SER A 45 -1.14 8.86 9.65
CA SER A 45 -2.03 9.09 8.52
C SER A 45 -1.45 8.51 7.24
N ALA A 46 -2.31 8.28 6.25
CA ALA A 46 -1.91 7.86 4.92
C ALA A 46 -2.58 8.75 3.88
N LYS A 47 -1.83 9.04 2.81
CA LYS A 47 -2.32 9.74 1.63
C LYS A 47 -2.11 8.83 0.43
N TYR A 48 -2.99 8.95 -0.55
CA TYR A 48 -2.82 8.29 -1.83
C TYR A 48 -3.03 9.26 -2.98
N GLN A 49 -2.45 8.92 -4.13
CA GLN A 49 -2.66 9.65 -5.37
C GLN A 49 -2.60 8.69 -6.55
N VAL A 50 -3.47 8.95 -7.53
CA VAL A 50 -3.51 8.24 -8.81
C VAL A 50 -2.66 8.99 -9.81
N TYR A 51 -1.75 8.27 -10.46
CA TYR A 51 -0.86 8.75 -11.50
C TYR A 51 -1.13 7.97 -12.77
N ASP A 52 -1.17 8.67 -13.91
CA ASP A 52 -1.19 8.01 -15.19
C ASP A 52 0.15 7.32 -15.42
N TYR A 53 0.12 5.99 -15.54
CA TYR A 53 1.18 5.23 -16.20
C TYR A 53 0.93 5.38 -17.71
N PRO A 54 1.92 5.27 -18.63
CA PRO A 54 1.76 5.67 -20.04
C PRO A 54 0.34 5.36 -20.53
N PRO A 55 -0.45 6.33 -21.03
CA PRO A 55 -1.93 6.26 -20.99
C PRO A 55 -2.58 5.00 -21.59
N THR A 56 -1.81 4.25 -22.38
CA THR A 56 -2.14 2.98 -23.00
C THR A 56 -1.88 1.74 -22.11
N LYS A 57 -1.30 1.90 -20.93
CA LYS A 57 -0.83 0.83 -20.02
C LYS A 57 -1.53 0.82 -18.66
N GLY A 58 -2.19 1.91 -18.24
CA GLY A 58 -3.01 1.95 -17.02
C GLY A 58 -2.65 3.08 -16.06
N SER A 59 -2.86 2.88 -14.75
CA SER A 59 -2.62 3.88 -13.71
C SER A 59 -1.85 3.28 -12.54
N ILE A 60 -1.03 4.10 -11.88
CA ILE A 60 -0.33 3.78 -10.64
C ILE A 60 -1.04 4.50 -9.49
N ILE A 61 -1.43 3.76 -8.46
CA ILE A 61 -1.97 4.32 -7.21
C ILE A 61 -0.86 4.24 -6.17
N ALA A 62 -0.25 5.39 -5.84
CA ALA A 62 0.81 5.45 -4.84
C ALA A 62 0.21 5.79 -3.46
N PHE A 63 0.73 5.17 -2.42
CA PHE A 63 0.38 5.42 -1.02
C PHE A 63 1.62 5.88 -0.25
N VAL A 64 1.48 6.90 0.59
CA VAL A 64 2.53 7.37 1.51
C VAL A 64 1.92 7.53 2.90
N CYS A 65 2.61 7.01 3.91
CA CYS A 65 2.23 7.15 5.30
C CYS A 65 3.08 8.22 6.00
N SER A 66 2.49 8.92 6.96
CA SER A 66 3.14 9.92 7.80
C SER A 66 2.80 9.69 9.28
N PRO A 67 3.74 9.84 10.22
CA PRO A 67 5.17 10.03 10.00
C PRO A 67 5.83 8.81 9.32
N ASN A 68 7.02 9.02 8.73
CA ASN A 68 7.74 7.97 8.01
C ASN A 68 8.05 6.78 8.94
N CYS A 69 7.34 5.67 8.74
CA CYS A 69 7.44 4.46 9.56
C CYS A 69 8.83 3.83 9.56
N ALA A 70 9.62 4.09 8.50
CA ALA A 70 10.91 3.45 8.29
C ALA A 70 11.99 3.90 9.29
N VAL A 71 11.83 5.07 9.92
CA VAL A 71 12.94 5.71 10.64
C VAL A 71 12.83 5.54 12.16
N ASN A 72 11.64 5.58 12.78
CA ASN A 72 11.55 5.56 14.26
C ASN A 72 10.36 4.81 14.89
N HIS A 73 9.31 4.44 14.16
CA HIS A 73 8.04 3.98 14.78
C HIS A 73 7.88 2.46 14.92
N LEU A 74 8.66 1.64 14.20
CA LEU A 74 8.62 0.17 14.32
C LEU A 74 9.20 -0.39 15.64
N GLN A 75 9.75 0.49 16.51
CA GLN A 75 10.28 0.12 17.82
C GLN A 75 9.28 0.35 18.96
N GLU A 76 8.18 1.07 18.74
CA GLU A 76 7.11 1.17 19.72
C GLU A 76 6.31 -0.14 19.77
N GLU A 77 6.06 -0.66 20.98
CA GLU A 77 5.33 -1.91 21.24
C GLU A 77 4.00 -1.99 20.46
N GLU A 78 3.34 -0.85 20.26
CA GLU A 78 2.06 -0.71 19.55
C GLU A 78 2.15 -1.08 18.05
N PHE A 79 3.34 -0.94 17.43
CA PHE A 79 3.57 -1.34 16.04
C PHE A 79 3.86 -2.83 15.88
N ARG A 80 4.11 -3.61 16.93
CA ARG A 80 4.28 -5.09 16.80
C ARG A 80 2.99 -5.86 16.96
N GLU A 81 1.92 -5.17 17.33
CA GLU A 81 0.64 -5.79 17.60
C GLU A 81 -0.01 -6.30 16.31
N LEU A 82 -0.61 -7.48 16.41
CA LEU A 82 -1.39 -8.08 15.34
C LEU A 82 -2.87 -7.98 15.68
N VAL A 83 -3.67 -7.66 14.67
CA VAL A 83 -5.12 -7.71 14.77
C VAL A 83 -5.54 -9.17 14.54
N SER A 84 -6.36 -9.70 15.45
CA SER A 84 -6.91 -11.05 15.31
C SER A 84 -7.93 -11.10 14.18
N SER A 85 -8.12 -12.30 13.61
CA SER A 85 -9.07 -12.52 12.51
C SER A 85 -10.49 -12.05 12.83
N ASP A 86 -10.91 -12.09 14.10
CA ASP A 86 -12.26 -11.71 14.52
C ASP A 86 -12.55 -10.21 14.32
N ALA A 87 -11.51 -9.38 14.32
CA ALA A 87 -11.62 -7.94 14.06
C ALA A 87 -11.47 -7.57 12.58
N ILE A 88 -11.18 -8.54 11.70
CA ILE A 88 -10.90 -8.35 10.27
C ILE A 88 -12.06 -8.93 9.44
N THR A 89 -13.24 -8.32 9.54
CA THR A 89 -14.45 -8.80 8.84
C THR A 89 -14.44 -8.46 7.34
N SER A 90 -13.66 -7.47 6.91
CA SER A 90 -13.61 -7.03 5.50
C SER A 90 -12.81 -7.98 4.59
N PHE A 91 -12.15 -9.01 5.14
CA PHE A 91 -11.21 -9.88 4.42
C PHE A 91 -11.46 -11.38 4.59
N ASP A 92 -12.70 -11.81 4.86
CA ASP A 92 -13.06 -13.23 5.01
C ASP A 92 -12.60 -14.12 3.85
N PHE A 93 -12.45 -13.55 2.64
CA PHE A 93 -11.96 -14.25 1.46
C PHE A 93 -10.49 -14.68 1.55
N LEU A 94 -9.70 -14.13 2.48
CA LEU A 94 -8.31 -14.53 2.71
C LEU A 94 -8.23 -15.85 3.51
N CYS A 95 -9.27 -16.19 4.27
CA CYS A 95 -9.32 -17.43 5.03
C CYS A 95 -9.64 -18.62 4.11
N THR A 96 -8.96 -19.73 4.34
CA THR A 96 -9.20 -21.00 3.64
C THR A 96 -9.62 -22.07 4.62
N LYS A 97 -10.11 -23.22 4.12
CA LYS A 97 -10.46 -24.37 4.98
C LYS A 97 -9.29 -24.85 5.85
N SER A 98 -8.05 -24.67 5.38
CA SER A 98 -6.84 -25.05 6.10
C SER A 98 -6.24 -23.90 6.92
N ASN A 99 -6.56 -22.65 6.60
CA ASN A 99 -6.10 -21.44 7.29
C ASN A 99 -7.32 -20.58 7.63
N SER A 100 -7.99 -20.91 8.72
CA SER A 100 -9.25 -20.29 9.13
C SER A 100 -9.08 -18.92 9.79
N SER A 101 -7.84 -18.48 10.01
CA SER A 101 -7.54 -17.20 10.62
C SER A 101 -6.41 -16.49 9.88
N VAL A 102 -6.51 -15.16 9.83
CA VAL A 102 -5.46 -14.27 9.34
C VAL A 102 -5.11 -13.29 10.46
N SER A 103 -3.86 -12.87 10.49
CA SER A 103 -3.40 -11.81 11.38
C SER A 103 -2.70 -10.74 10.54
N LEU A 104 -3.11 -9.50 10.73
CA LEU A 104 -2.55 -8.34 10.05
C LEU A 104 -1.86 -7.44 11.06
N HIS A 105 -0.84 -6.72 10.60
CA HIS A 105 -0.18 -5.71 11.39
C HIS A 105 -1.17 -4.60 11.78
N LYS A 106 -1.30 -4.31 13.08
CA LYS A 106 -2.32 -3.40 13.61
C LYS A 106 -2.23 -2.01 13.02
N ALA A 107 -1.05 -1.39 13.01
CA ALA A 107 -0.90 -0.04 12.44
C ALA A 107 -1.30 0.03 10.95
N ALA A 108 -0.95 -0.97 10.14
CA ALA A 108 -1.34 -1.02 8.73
C ALA A 108 -2.86 -1.20 8.58
N PHE A 109 -3.47 -2.05 9.40
CA PHE A 109 -4.92 -2.24 9.40
C PHE A 109 -5.67 -0.98 9.88
N THR A 110 -5.18 -0.31 10.91
CA THR A 110 -5.75 0.95 11.41
C THR A 110 -5.70 2.06 10.36
N LEU A 111 -4.59 2.19 9.62
CA LEU A 111 -4.53 3.11 8.48
C LEU A 111 -5.49 2.74 7.35
N PHE A 112 -5.61 1.45 7.05
CA PHE A 112 -6.55 1.00 6.05
C PHE A 112 -7.99 1.34 6.46
N ALA A 113 -8.36 1.06 7.70
CA ALA A 113 -9.68 1.35 8.25
C ALA A 113 -9.97 2.86 8.28
N SER A 114 -8.99 3.71 8.58
CA SER A 114 -9.19 5.16 8.56
C SER A 114 -9.47 5.73 7.16
N LEU A 115 -9.04 5.03 6.11
CA LEU A 115 -9.25 5.40 4.71
C LEU A 115 -10.38 4.60 4.03
N GLU A 116 -11.13 3.76 4.74
CA GLU A 116 -12.06 2.80 4.14
C GLU A 116 -13.08 3.45 3.18
N ASN A 117 -13.65 4.59 3.56
CA ASN A 117 -14.60 5.33 2.73
C ASN A 117 -13.97 5.82 1.42
N GLU A 118 -12.77 6.40 1.50
CA GLU A 118 -12.04 6.90 0.32
C GLU A 118 -11.61 5.74 -0.59
N LEU A 119 -11.14 4.64 0.01
CA LEU A 119 -10.75 3.43 -0.71
C LEU A 119 -11.95 2.75 -1.39
N SER A 120 -13.14 2.81 -0.79
CA SER A 120 -14.37 2.30 -1.41
C SER A 120 -14.73 3.09 -2.67
N LEU A 121 -14.61 4.43 -2.62
CA LEU A 121 -14.80 5.30 -3.78
C LEU A 121 -13.75 5.03 -4.86
N LEU A 122 -12.47 4.93 -4.47
CA LEU A 122 -11.38 4.61 -5.37
C LEU A 122 -11.57 3.24 -6.03
N LYS A 123 -12.01 2.23 -5.27
CA LYS A 123 -12.35 0.90 -5.80
C LYS A 123 -13.43 1.00 -6.87
N HIS A 124 -14.46 1.82 -6.66
CA HIS A 124 -15.50 2.04 -7.67
C HIS A 124 -14.93 2.70 -8.94
N GLN A 125 -14.09 3.73 -8.79
CA GLN A 125 -13.41 4.37 -9.92
C GLN A 125 -12.54 3.39 -10.71
N VAL A 126 -11.71 2.59 -10.05
CA VAL A 126 -10.86 1.56 -10.69
C VAL A 126 -11.70 0.48 -11.37
N HIS A 127 -12.81 0.06 -10.76
CA HIS A 127 -13.72 -0.91 -11.36
C HIS A 127 -14.40 -0.37 -12.62
N CYS A 128 -14.73 0.92 -12.66
CA CYS A 128 -15.33 1.60 -13.80
C CYS A 128 -14.32 2.01 -14.89
N LEU A 129 -13.01 2.08 -14.58
CA LEU A 129 -11.93 2.38 -15.52
C LEU A 129 -11.51 1.19 -16.41
N LYS A 130 -12.18 0.04 -16.30
CA LYS A 130 -12.03 -1.06 -17.27
C LYS A 130 -12.78 -0.73 -18.57
N LEU A 131 -12.10 -0.06 -19.51
CA LEU A 131 -12.41 -0.06 -20.94
C LEU A 131 -11.36 -0.88 -21.68
#